data_AF-A0A7R7GX65-F1
#
_entry.id   AF-A0A7R7GX65-F1
#
_cell.length_a   1.000
_cell.length_b   1.000
_cell.length_c   1.000
_cell.angle_alpha   90.00
_cell.angle_beta   90.00
_cell.angle_gamma   90.00
#
_symmetry.space_group_name_H-M   'P 1'
#
loop_
_entity.id
_entity.type
_entity.pdbx_description
1 polymer ?
#
loop_
_entity_poly.entity_id
_entity_poly.type
_entity_poly.pdbx_seq_one_letter_code
_entity_poly.pdbx_strand_id
1 'polypeptide(L)' 'MRLLGTHGVLTVDMADALRKAVGFQNVLVHEYIEVSDDLVTARLDDLSDLEAFVERVAAFITEPAERQ' A
#
# COMPACT_ATOMS: atom_id res chain seq x y z
N MET A 1 6.85 -2.12 3.30
CA MET A 1 5.78 -1.62 4.19
C MET A 1 6.17 -1.61 5.66
N ARG A 2 6.57 -2.73 6.28
CA ARG A 2 6.97 -2.76 7.71
C ARG A 2 8.05 -1.74 8.07
N LEU A 3 9.11 -1.61 7.26
CA LEU A 3 10.18 -0.64 7.48
C LEU A 3 9.65 0.81 7.55
N LEU A 4 8.81 1.21 6.59
CA LEU A 4 8.21 2.55 6.56
C LEU A 4 7.27 2.78 7.77
N GLY A 5 6.54 1.76 8.19
CA GLY A 5 5.75 1.82 9.43
C GLY A 5 6.62 1.96 10.68
N THR A 6 7.71 1.22 10.77
CA THR A 6 8.67 1.29 11.89
C THR A 6 9.33 2.68 12.00
N HIS A 7 9.56 3.35 10.87
CA HIS A 7 10.12 4.70 10.86
C HIS A 7 9.05 5.81 10.94
N GLY A 8 7.78 5.49 11.19
CA GLY A 8 6.70 6.48 11.35
C GLY A 8 6.29 7.18 10.06
N VAL A 9 6.83 6.75 8.91
CA VAL A 9 6.44 7.26 7.60
C VAL A 9 5.01 6.84 7.28
N LEU A 10 4.63 5.61 7.61
CA LEU A 10 3.26 5.10 7.48
C LEU A 10 2.67 4.77 8.85
N THR A 11 1.35 4.89 8.98
CA THR A 11 0.65 4.29 10.13
C THR A 11 0.74 2.77 10.05
N VAL A 12 0.58 2.09 11.19
CA VAL A 12 0.56 0.62 11.24
C VAL A 12 -0.57 0.06 10.37
N ASP A 13 -1.75 0.66 10.46
CA ASP A 13 -2.92 0.24 9.68
C ASP A 13 -2.71 0.39 8.17
N MET A 14 -2.08 1.48 7.74
CA MET A 14 -1.77 1.71 6.32
C MET A 14 -0.68 0.76 5.82
N ALA A 15 0.34 0.48 6.65
CA ALA A 15 1.37 -0.50 6.31
C ALA A 15 0.79 -1.91 6.14
N ASP A 16 -0.21 -2.29 6.95
CA ASP A 16 -0.90 -3.57 6.85
C ASP A 16 -1.86 -3.63 5.66
N ALA A 17 -2.61 -2.56 5.37
CA ALA A 17 -3.46 -2.46 4.19
C ALA A 17 -2.65 -2.61 2.89
N LEU A 18 -1.54 -1.87 2.77
CA LEU A 18 -0.65 -1.96 1.61
C LEU A 18 0.03 -3.33 1.49
N ARG A 19 0.33 -4.00 2.60
CA ARG A 19 0.85 -5.38 2.56
C ARG A 19 -0.13 -6.33 1.89
N LYS A 20 -1.43 -6.18 2.17
CA LYS A 20 -2.49 -6.98 1.53
C LYS A 20 -2.59 -6.66 0.04
N ALA A 21 -2.51 -5.39 -0.35
CA ALA A 21 -2.51 -4.96 -1.76
C ALA A 21 -1.32 -5.54 -2.55
N VAL A 22 -0.10 -5.50 -2.00
CA VAL A 22 1.08 -6.13 -2.63
C VAL A 22 0.92 -7.65 -2.74
N GLY A 23 0.35 -8.30 -1.72
CA GLY A 23 0.04 -9.72 -1.77
C GLY A 23 -0.97 -10.05 -2.89
N PHE A 24 -1.97 -9.21 -3.08
CA PHE A 24 -2.95 -9.36 -4.16
C PHE A 24 -2.33 -9.21 -5.55
N GLN A 25 -1.45 -8.23 -5.76
CA GLN A 25 -0.69 -8.10 -7.01
C GLN A 25 0.10 -9.38 -7.33
N ASN A 26 0.75 -9.99 -6.33
CA ASN A 26 1.51 -11.22 -6.53
C ASN A 26 0.63 -12.39 -6.98
N VAL A 27 -0.60 -12.49 -6.45
CA VAL A 27 -1.60 -13.49 -6.86
C VAL A 27 -2.02 -13.26 -8.30
N LEU A 28 -2.27 -12.01 -8.70
CA LEU A 28 -2.63 -11.65 -10.08
C LEU A 28 -1.52 -11.96 -11.09
N VAL A 29 -0.27 -11.71 -10.73
CA VAL A 29 0.88 -11.85 -11.64
C VAL A 29 1.30 -13.30 -11.84
N HIS A 30 1.20 -14.13 -10.80
CA HIS A 30 1.79 -15.47 -10.85
C HIS A 30 0.80 -16.59 -11.21
N GLU A 31 -0.48 -16.28 -11.49
CA GLU A 31 -1.54 -17.23 -11.90
C GLU A 31 -1.63 -18.51 -11.03
N TYR A 32 -1.06 -18.53 -9.81
CA TYR A 32 -0.98 -19.73 -8.97
C TYR A 32 -2.36 -20.25 -8.54
N ILE A 33 -3.40 -19.43 -8.70
CA ILE A 33 -4.78 -19.68 -8.31
C ILE A 33 -5.67 -18.94 -9.32
N GLU A 34 -6.75 -19.57 -9.79
CA GLU A 34 -7.78 -18.87 -10.57
C GLU A 34 -8.36 -17.73 -9.71
N VAL A 35 -8.18 -16.49 -10.18
CA VAL A 35 -8.66 -15.31 -9.46
C VAL A 35 -10.05 -14.95 -9.97
N SER A 36 -10.99 -14.78 -9.05
CA SER A 36 -12.33 -14.30 -9.39
C SER A 36 -12.26 -12.86 -9.87
N ASP A 37 -12.67 -12.61 -11.11
CA ASP A 37 -12.76 -11.25 -11.68
C ASP A 37 -13.60 -10.32 -10.80
N ASP A 38 -14.70 -10.81 -10.23
CA ASP A 38 -15.54 -10.03 -9.30
C ASP A 38 -14.75 -9.55 -8.07
N LEU A 39 -13.85 -10.38 -7.54
CA LEU A 39 -12.96 -9.99 -6.44
C LEU A 39 -11.94 -8.93 -6.88
N VAL A 40 -11.46 -9.01 -8.14
CA VAL A 40 -10.56 -8.01 -8.71
C VAL A 40 -11.29 -6.68 -8.84
N THR A 41 -12.46 -6.67 -9.46
CA THR A 41 -13.24 -5.44 -9.68
C THR A 41 -13.63 -4.79 -8.36
N ALA A 42 -14.11 -5.57 -7.38
CA ALA A 42 -14.45 -5.05 -6.05
C ALA A 42 -13.27 -4.42 -5.30
N ARG A 43 -12.02 -4.79 -5.63
CA ARG A 43 -10.80 -4.20 -5.04
C ARG A 43 -10.30 -2.98 -5.80
N LEU A 44 -10.81 -2.74 -7.00
CA LEU A 44 -10.54 -1.54 -7.78
C LEU A 44 -11.58 -0.43 -7.52
N ASP A 45 -12.72 -0.77 -6.92
CA ASP A 45 -13.78 0.18 -6.57
C ASP A 45 -13.38 1.18 -5.47
N ASP A 46 -12.36 0.86 -4.67
CA ASP A 46 -11.82 1.75 -3.63
C ASP A 46 -10.29 1.72 -3.63
N LEU A 47 -9.70 2.84 -4.09
CA LEU A 47 -8.25 3.05 -4.15
C LEU A 47 -7.75 4.03 -3.09
N SER A 48 -8.60 4.42 -2.13
CA SER A 48 -8.30 5.45 -1.14
C SER A 48 -7.05 5.15 -0.29
N ASP A 49 -6.81 3.88 0.04
CA ASP A 49 -5.59 3.45 0.74
C ASP A 49 -4.31 3.74 -0.07
N LEU A 50 -4.39 3.64 -1.40
CA LEU A 50 -3.26 3.93 -2.29
C LEU A 50 -3.04 5.44 -2.43
N GLU A 51 -4.11 6.22 -2.48
CA GLU A 51 -4.07 7.68 -2.47
C GLU A 51 -3.45 8.22 -1.17
N ALA A 52 -3.94 7.74 -0.02
CA ALA A 52 -3.41 8.09 1.30
C ALA A 52 -1.93 7.71 1.46
N PHE A 53 -1.51 6.59 0.87
CA PHE A 53 -0.10 6.21 0.81
C PHE A 53 0.74 7.23 0.03
N VAL A 54 0.29 7.62 -1.15
CA VAL A 54 1.00 8.61 -1.99
C VAL A 54 1.11 9.93 -1.28
N GLU A 55 0.02 10.43 -0.68
CA GLU A 55 0.02 11.67 0.10
C GLU A 55 1.05 11.64 1.22
N ARG A 56 1.09 10.54 1.97
CA ARG A 56 1.98 10.42 3.12
C ARG A 56 3.46 10.33 2.72
N VAL A 57 3.77 9.60 1.65
CA VAL A 57 5.13 9.54 1.10
C VAL A 57 5.54 10.88 0.52
N ALA A 58 4.64 11.55 -0.21
CA ALA A 58 4.88 12.89 -0.76
C ALA A 58 5.19 13.91 0.35
N ALA A 59 4.43 13.88 1.45
CA ALA A 59 4.71 14.72 2.61
C ALA A 59 6.10 14.42 3.19
N PHE A 60 6.43 13.15 3.41
CA PHE A 60 7.71 12.73 3.97
C PHE A 60 8.92 13.16 3.14
N ILE A 61 8.83 13.11 1.80
CA ILE A 61 9.95 13.53 0.93
C ILE A 61 10.05 15.05 0.74
N THR A 62 8.97 15.78 1.03
CA THR A 62 8.90 17.24 0.85
C THR A 62 9.24 17.98 2.14
N GLU A 63 9.06 17.35 3.30
CA GLU A 63 9.58 17.84 4.57
C GLU A 63 11.13 17.86 4.51
N PRO A 64 11.78 19.02 4.73
CA PRO A 64 13.23 19.07 4.80
C PRO A 64 13.67 18.17 5.94
N ALA A 65 14.49 17.16 5.65
CA ALA A 65 15.09 16.33 6.67
C ALA A 65 15.80 17.24 7.69
N GLU A 66 15.21 17.41 8.88
CA GLU A 66 15.96 17.82 10.05
C GLU A 66 16.96 16.70 10.31
N ARG A 67 18.15 16.90 9.74
CA ARG A 67 19.31 16.04 9.85
C ARG A 67 19.60 15.84 11.32
N GLN A 68 19.32 14.64 11.83
CA GLN A 68 19.84 14.15 13.10
C GLN A 68 21.27 13.65 12.90
#